data_AF-A0A7V3UY44-F1
#
_entry.id   AF-A0A7V3UY44-F1
#
_cell.length_a   1.000
_cell.length_b   1.000
_cell.length_c   1.000
_cell.angle_alpha   90.00
_cell.angle_beta   90.00
_cell.angle_gamma   90.00
#
_symmetry.space_group_name_H-M   'P 1'
#
loop_
_entity.id
_entity.type
_entity.pdbx_description
1 polymer ?
#
loop_
_entity_poly.entity_id
_entity_poly.type
_entity_poly.pdbx_seq_one_letter_code
_entity_poly.pdbx_strand_id
1 'polypeptide(L)'
;MPSGSYGWAKRRPHLSSCGLGWRWAMTDKPNTNGQQGGELWSQLLQQMRETFDEAERAQAWREGRLPDPPLPPPPEKPLWLDDMKTADYGHAAVLADLLRGRYRWAAHRKRWMEYQEGVWRPIGEERMALIASDTLRGYYAAQLRCQLPKGEILILTARVRETCTMARIQGALGFLKGWPGFYTEAHEWDADPWLLNLKNGTLDLRAGAFRAHDPNDLCTKQANVAYEPGAACPRWEAHLERFLPSPDVRRQVQRSLGVALVGAVLEEKLDLWHGTGANGKSTSQKALLAILGDYAGVCAPNLLMASRHERHPTELADLAGYRVVFST
;
A
#
# COMPACT_ATOMS: atom_id res chain seq x y z
N MET A 1 -58.23 0.68 -42.53
CA MET A 1 -59.33 -0.24 -42.13
C MET A 1 -59.42 -1.34 -43.18
N PRO A 2 -59.82 -2.58 -42.83
CA PRO A 2 -59.80 -3.22 -41.50
C PRO A 2 -58.33 -3.64 -41.20
N SER A 3 -57.86 -4.81 -40.72
CA SER A 3 -58.26 -5.82 -39.70
C SER A 3 -56.96 -6.54 -39.22
N GLY A 4 -56.87 -7.17 -38.04
CA GLY A 4 -57.78 -7.13 -36.90
C GLY A 4 -58.19 -8.50 -36.30
N SER A 5 -57.28 -9.26 -35.71
CA SER A 5 -57.55 -10.25 -34.64
C SER A 5 -56.21 -10.62 -33.94
N TYR A 6 -56.00 -10.58 -32.62
CA TYR A 6 -56.74 -10.99 -31.41
C TYR A 6 -56.63 -12.49 -31.06
N GLY A 7 -55.83 -12.77 -30.02
CA GLY A 7 -55.86 -13.99 -29.22
C GLY A 7 -55.56 -13.66 -27.75
N TRP A 8 -56.52 -13.86 -26.86
CA TRP A 8 -56.42 -13.57 -25.42
C TRP A 8 -56.36 -14.86 -24.61
N ALA A 9 -55.61 -14.89 -23.48
CA ALA A 9 -56.19 -15.01 -22.12
C ALA A 9 -55.27 -15.66 -21.05
N LYS A 10 -55.12 -14.94 -19.93
CA LYS A 10 -55.26 -15.43 -18.53
C LYS A 10 -54.51 -16.71 -18.08
N ARG A 11 -53.40 -16.53 -17.35
CA ARG A 11 -53.41 -16.52 -15.85
C ARG A 11 -52.06 -16.21 -15.19
N ARG A 12 -52.09 -15.47 -14.08
CA ARG A 12 -51.14 -15.63 -12.96
C ARG A 12 -51.74 -16.57 -11.91
N PRO A 13 -50.91 -17.18 -11.06
CA PRO A 13 -51.06 -16.97 -9.62
C PRO A 13 -49.83 -16.27 -9.01
N HIS A 14 -50.01 -15.66 -7.84
CA HIS A 14 -48.92 -15.35 -6.92
C HIS A 14 -48.96 -16.38 -5.78
N LEU A 15 -47.81 -16.89 -5.32
CA LEU A 15 -47.32 -16.69 -3.95
C LEU A 15 -46.00 -17.43 -3.67
N SER A 16 -45.11 -16.71 -2.98
CA SER A 16 -43.95 -17.11 -2.17
C SER A 16 -43.61 -18.60 -1.91
N SER A 17 -42.34 -18.95 -2.12
CA SER A 17 -41.45 -19.45 -1.04
C SER A 17 -39.97 -19.35 -1.43
N CYS A 18 -39.06 -19.31 -0.46
CA CYS A 18 -37.62 -19.17 -0.67
C CYS A 18 -36.94 -20.49 -1.09
N GLY A 19 -35.86 -20.42 -1.88
CA GLY A 19 -35.03 -21.58 -2.22
C GLY A 19 -33.74 -21.20 -2.95
N LEU A 20 -32.61 -21.28 -2.25
CA LEU A 20 -31.26 -21.16 -2.83
C LEU A 20 -30.92 -22.44 -3.61
N GLY A 21 -30.30 -22.34 -4.79
CA GLY A 21 -29.91 -23.52 -5.55
C GLY A 21 -29.42 -23.30 -6.98
N TRP A 22 -28.30 -22.61 -7.16
CA TRP A 22 -27.61 -22.58 -8.47
C TRP A 22 -27.04 -23.97 -8.79
N ARG A 23 -27.63 -24.67 -9.78
CA ARG A 23 -27.07 -25.89 -10.34
C ARG A 23 -26.25 -25.55 -11.59
N TRP A 24 -24.97 -25.90 -11.58
CA TRP A 24 -24.16 -25.95 -12.81
C TRP A 24 -24.37 -27.29 -13.53
N ALA A 25 -24.46 -27.23 -14.86
CA ALA A 25 -24.37 -28.40 -15.71
C ALA A 25 -22.91 -28.58 -16.17
N MET A 26 -22.38 -29.80 -16.03
CA MET A 26 -21.11 -30.19 -16.68
C MET A 26 -21.43 -31.07 -17.89
N THR A 27 -20.71 -30.85 -18.99
CA THR A 27 -20.66 -31.77 -20.13
C THR A 27 -19.21 -32.03 -20.55
N ASP A 28 -18.77 -33.24 -20.22
CA ASP A 28 -17.69 -34.01 -20.85
C ASP A 28 -16.21 -33.61 -20.69
N LYS A 29 -15.37 -34.55 -21.15
CA LYS A 29 -14.01 -34.90 -20.69
C LYS A 29 -13.12 -35.22 -21.93
N PRO A 30 -11.89 -35.74 -21.75
CA PRO A 30 -10.75 -35.24 -20.97
C PRO A 30 -9.50 -35.05 -21.87
N ASN A 31 -8.37 -34.63 -21.30
CA ASN A 31 -7.07 -35.11 -21.78
C ASN A 31 -6.08 -35.36 -20.62
N THR A 32 -4.98 -36.06 -20.89
CA THR A 32 -4.13 -36.73 -19.89
C THR A 32 -3.18 -35.80 -19.12
N ASN A 33 -3.23 -35.83 -17.78
CA ASN A 33 -2.09 -36.05 -16.86
C ASN A 33 -2.51 -35.91 -15.38
N GLY A 34 -3.19 -36.93 -14.86
CA GLY A 34 -3.86 -36.89 -13.54
C GLY A 34 -2.97 -36.91 -12.29
N GLN A 35 -1.65 -37.09 -12.41
CA GLN A 35 -0.74 -37.14 -11.25
C GLN A 35 0.02 -35.83 -11.04
N GLN A 36 0.66 -35.29 -12.09
CA GLN A 36 1.43 -34.02 -12.00
C GLN A 36 0.58 -32.83 -11.56
N GLY A 37 -0.69 -32.75 -12.01
CA GLY A 37 -1.61 -31.71 -11.56
C GLY A 37 -1.95 -31.80 -10.07
N GLY A 38 -2.02 -33.01 -9.51
CA GLY A 38 -2.32 -33.22 -8.09
C GLY A 38 -1.20 -32.70 -7.18
N GLU A 39 0.04 -33.05 -7.50
CA GLU A 39 1.21 -32.58 -6.74
C GLU A 39 1.37 -31.06 -6.82
N LEU A 40 1.20 -30.45 -8.00
CA LEU A 40 1.31 -29.00 -8.17
C LEU A 40 0.22 -28.24 -7.39
N TRP A 41 -1.02 -28.74 -7.37
CA TRP A 41 -2.10 -28.16 -6.57
C TRP A 41 -1.90 -28.38 -5.06
N SER A 42 -1.37 -29.53 -4.64
CA SER A 42 -1.01 -29.77 -3.24
C SER A 42 0.12 -28.85 -2.76
N GLN A 43 1.15 -28.65 -3.58
CA GLN A 43 2.23 -27.70 -3.31
C GLN A 43 1.72 -26.26 -3.25
N LEU A 44 0.89 -25.82 -4.21
CA LEU A 44 0.25 -24.50 -4.17
C LEU A 44 -0.61 -24.31 -2.91
N LEU A 45 -1.44 -25.30 -2.55
CA LEU A 45 -2.27 -25.22 -1.33
C LEU A 45 -1.43 -25.21 -0.05
N GLN A 46 -0.31 -25.95 0.00
CA GLN A 46 0.62 -25.89 1.12
C GLN A 46 1.30 -24.52 1.19
N GLN A 47 1.82 -24.00 0.08
CA GLN A 47 2.50 -22.71 0.02
C GLN A 47 1.55 -21.55 0.37
N MET A 48 0.31 -21.59 -0.12
CA MET A 48 -0.75 -20.65 0.26
C MET A 48 -1.11 -20.75 1.74
N ARG A 49 -1.11 -21.95 2.33
CA ARG A 49 -1.38 -22.16 3.76
C ARG A 49 -0.24 -21.66 4.63
N GLU A 50 1.01 -21.93 4.24
CA GLU A 50 2.20 -21.39 4.90
C GLU A 50 2.23 -19.86 4.83
N THR A 51 1.87 -19.27 3.69
CA THR A 51 1.70 -17.81 3.54
C THR A 51 0.55 -17.25 4.38
N PHE A 52 -0.53 -18.02 4.58
CA PHE A 52 -1.66 -17.62 5.42
C PHE A 52 -1.31 -17.69 6.91
N ASP A 53 -0.61 -18.75 7.34
CA ASP A 53 -0.06 -18.88 8.70
C ASP A 53 0.99 -17.79 8.98
N GLU A 54 1.82 -17.40 7.98
CA GLU A 54 2.69 -16.22 8.08
C GLU A 54 1.92 -14.90 8.20
N ALA A 55 0.80 -14.74 7.47
CA ALA A 55 -0.05 -13.57 7.57
C ALA A 55 -0.75 -13.46 8.93
N GLU A 56 -1.29 -14.55 9.47
CA GLU A 56 -1.86 -14.58 10.82
C GLU A 56 -0.80 -14.34 11.90
N ARG A 57 0.41 -14.90 11.75
CA ARG A 57 1.54 -14.65 12.68
C ARG A 57 2.03 -13.20 12.61
N ALA A 58 2.08 -12.60 11.42
CA ALA A 58 2.38 -11.18 11.25
C ALA A 58 1.29 -10.30 11.88
N GLN A 59 0.01 -10.69 11.81
CA GLN A 59 -1.09 -9.98 12.48
C GLN A 59 -1.01 -10.11 14.01
N ALA A 60 -0.76 -11.31 14.54
CA ALA A 60 -0.59 -11.53 15.98
C ALA A 60 0.64 -10.80 16.57
N TRP A 61 1.71 -10.64 15.79
CA TRP A 61 2.87 -9.82 16.18
C TRP A 61 2.54 -8.31 16.15
N ARG A 62 1.82 -7.81 15.13
CA ARG A 62 1.35 -6.40 15.07
C ARG A 62 0.47 -6.01 16.25
N GLU A 63 -0.30 -6.95 16.79
CA GLU A 63 -1.15 -6.77 17.98
C GLU A 63 -0.37 -6.89 19.31
N GLY A 64 0.95 -7.11 19.28
CA GLY A 64 1.78 -7.29 20.48
C GLY A 64 1.50 -8.58 21.26
N ARG A 65 0.79 -9.55 20.67
CA ARG A 65 0.42 -10.82 21.32
C ARG A 65 1.51 -11.89 21.26
N LEU A 66 2.59 -11.64 20.53
CA LEU A 66 3.79 -12.47 20.44
C LEU A 66 5.03 -11.62 20.77
N PRO A 67 6.08 -12.20 21.40
CA PRO A 67 7.39 -11.57 21.46
C PRO A 67 7.98 -11.41 20.05
N ASP A 68 9.02 -10.60 19.92
CA ASP A 68 9.74 -10.46 18.65
C ASP A 68 10.13 -11.81 18.07
N PRO A 69 9.99 -12.01 16.73
CA PRO A 69 10.41 -13.24 16.10
C PRO A 69 11.89 -13.49 16.42
N PRO A 70 12.27 -14.70 16.86
CA PRO A 70 13.67 -14.99 17.11
C PRO A 70 14.46 -14.70 15.84
N LEU A 71 15.60 -14.01 16.00
CA LEU A 71 16.52 -13.76 14.89
C LEU A 71 16.73 -15.06 14.11
N PRO A 72 16.68 -15.05 12.77
CA PRO A 72 16.86 -16.25 11.97
C PRO A 72 18.17 -16.93 12.39
N PRO A 73 18.19 -18.28 12.50
CA PRO A 73 19.37 -18.98 12.97
C PRO A 73 20.57 -18.55 12.10
N PRO A 74 21.72 -18.21 12.71
CA PRO A 74 22.86 -17.73 11.94
C PRO A 74 23.24 -18.79 10.90
N PRO A 75 23.47 -18.40 9.63
CA PRO A 75 23.66 -19.37 8.55
C PRO A 75 24.87 -20.26 8.83
N GLU A 76 24.76 -21.55 8.50
CA GLU A 76 25.74 -22.61 8.83
C GLU A 76 27.17 -22.28 8.37
N LYS A 77 27.30 -21.44 7.34
CA LYS A 77 28.50 -20.63 7.10
C LYS A 77 28.15 -19.13 7.16
N PRO A 78 28.96 -18.31 7.86
CA PRO A 78 28.83 -16.87 7.75
C PRO A 78 29.16 -16.38 6.33
N LEU A 79 28.32 -15.52 5.77
CA LEU A 79 28.40 -14.98 4.39
C LEU A 79 29.64 -14.10 4.07
N TRP A 80 30.65 -14.08 4.94
CA TRP A 80 31.72 -13.07 4.95
C TRP A 80 33.14 -13.64 5.07
N LEU A 81 33.36 -14.93 4.81
CA LEU A 81 34.61 -15.60 5.19
C LEU A 81 35.84 -15.20 4.36
N ASP A 82 35.72 -15.03 3.04
CA ASP A 82 36.91 -15.02 2.15
C ASP A 82 37.31 -13.65 1.55
N ASP A 83 36.38 -12.81 1.05
CA ASP A 83 36.75 -11.69 0.16
C ASP A 83 36.59 -10.24 0.72
N MET A 84 35.84 -10.00 1.80
CA MET A 84 35.48 -8.63 2.21
C MET A 84 36.06 -8.21 3.56
N LYS A 85 37.23 -7.55 3.50
CA LYS A 85 37.99 -7.05 4.65
C LYS A 85 37.28 -5.92 5.39
N THR A 86 36.48 -6.31 6.40
CA THR A 86 36.26 -5.59 7.67
C THR A 86 36.28 -4.05 7.59
N ALA A 87 35.20 -3.48 7.09
CA ALA A 87 34.94 -2.04 7.07
C ALA A 87 33.42 -1.79 7.01
N ASP A 88 33.04 -0.52 6.92
CA ASP A 88 31.69 0.02 6.79
C ASP A 88 30.84 -0.71 5.72
N TYR A 89 31.47 -1.17 4.61
CA TYR A 89 30.81 -1.99 3.59
C TYR A 89 30.30 -3.33 4.14
N GLY A 90 31.05 -4.01 5.01
CA GLY A 90 30.64 -5.28 5.60
C GLY A 90 29.45 -5.13 6.56
N HIS A 91 29.37 -3.98 7.24
CA HIS A 91 28.17 -3.58 7.99
C HIS A 91 27.00 -3.30 7.03
N ALA A 92 27.24 -2.60 5.91
CA ALA A 92 26.22 -2.35 4.88
C ALA A 92 25.66 -3.64 4.26
N ALA A 93 26.50 -4.64 3.98
CA ALA A 93 26.08 -5.94 3.43
C ALA A 93 25.14 -6.69 4.39
N VAL A 94 25.43 -6.67 5.69
CA VAL A 94 24.55 -7.27 6.72
C VAL A 94 23.24 -6.50 6.86
N LEU A 95 23.28 -5.16 6.83
CA LEU A 95 22.07 -4.32 6.81
C LEU A 95 21.22 -4.57 5.55
N ALA A 96 21.86 -4.76 4.40
CA ALA A 96 21.19 -4.97 3.11
C ALA A 96 20.45 -6.32 3.01
N ASP A 97 20.70 -7.23 3.94
CA ASP A 97 19.91 -8.44 4.14
C ASP A 97 18.81 -8.21 5.17
N LEU A 98 19.18 -7.81 6.39
CA LEU A 98 18.26 -7.71 7.53
C LEU A 98 17.19 -6.62 7.38
N LEU A 99 17.47 -5.53 6.64
CA LEU A 99 16.57 -4.37 6.49
C LEU A 99 15.82 -4.33 5.14
N ARG A 100 16.01 -5.33 4.27
CA ARG A 100 15.44 -5.37 2.92
C ARG A 100 13.91 -5.32 2.96
N GLY A 101 13.28 -4.62 2.01
CA GLY A 101 11.83 -4.48 1.91
C GLY A 101 11.17 -3.61 2.99
N ARG A 102 11.87 -3.28 4.08
CA ARG A 102 11.37 -2.40 5.16
C ARG A 102 11.88 -0.97 5.06
N TYR A 103 13.07 -0.75 4.48
CA TYR A 103 13.70 0.56 4.34
C TYR A 103 14.18 0.79 2.90
N ARG A 104 14.00 2.01 2.41
CA ARG A 104 14.47 2.48 1.08
C ARG A 104 14.99 3.92 1.18
N TRP A 105 15.84 4.32 0.25
CA TRP A 105 16.43 5.65 0.14
C TRP A 105 15.80 6.39 -1.05
N ALA A 106 14.96 7.39 -0.76
CA ALA A 106 14.36 8.25 -1.77
C ALA A 106 15.40 9.29 -2.24
N ALA A 107 16.17 8.93 -3.28
CA ALA A 107 17.35 9.68 -3.71
C ALA A 107 17.05 11.16 -4.00
N HIS A 108 15.92 11.44 -4.65
CA HIS A 108 15.44 12.77 -4.98
C HIS A 108 15.08 13.64 -3.75
N ARG A 109 14.53 13.04 -2.69
CA ARG A 109 14.20 13.70 -1.41
C ARG A 109 15.40 13.78 -0.46
N LYS A 110 16.48 13.04 -0.74
CA LYS A 110 17.62 12.79 0.15
C LYS A 110 17.17 12.34 1.55
N ARG A 111 16.22 11.41 1.61
CA ARG A 111 15.65 10.89 2.85
C ARG A 111 15.51 9.38 2.82
N TRP A 112 15.67 8.77 4.00
CA TRP A 112 15.22 7.41 4.24
C TRP A 112 13.69 7.36 4.31
N MET A 113 13.15 6.27 3.79
CA MET A 113 11.74 5.90 3.83
C MET A 113 11.65 4.54 4.55
N GLU A 114 10.68 4.42 5.45
CA GLU A 114 10.34 3.18 6.17
C GLU A 114 8.94 2.74 5.74
N TYR A 115 8.75 1.44 5.56
CA TYR A 115 7.46 0.84 5.20
C TYR A 115 6.70 0.46 6.47
N GLN A 116 5.59 1.14 6.75
CA GLN A 116 4.70 0.85 7.87
C GLN A 116 3.25 0.78 7.38
N GLU A 117 2.44 -0.13 7.90
CA GLU A 117 0.98 -0.19 7.69
C GLU A 117 0.52 -0.12 6.21
N GLY A 118 1.33 -0.62 5.26
CA GLY A 118 1.02 -0.61 3.83
C GLY A 118 1.50 0.63 3.05
N VAL A 119 2.24 1.55 3.67
CA VAL A 119 2.65 2.83 3.08
C VAL A 119 4.08 3.22 3.45
N TRP A 120 4.79 3.85 2.52
CA TRP A 120 6.14 4.36 2.74
C TRP A 120 6.13 5.76 3.36
N ARG A 121 6.68 5.89 4.57
CA ARG A 121 6.76 7.15 5.33
C ARG A 121 8.22 7.60 5.52
N PRO A 122 8.52 8.91 5.53
CA PRO A 122 9.89 9.38 5.73
C PRO A 122 10.35 9.17 7.18
N ILE A 123 11.58 8.67 7.35
CA ILE A 123 12.22 8.46 8.66
C ILE A 123 13.45 9.36 8.82
N GLY A 124 13.70 9.85 10.04
CA GLY A 124 14.88 10.66 10.37
C GLY A 124 16.19 9.87 10.26
N GLU A 125 17.27 10.53 9.84
CA GLU A 125 18.56 9.87 9.59
C GLU A 125 19.23 9.39 10.89
N GLU A 126 19.03 10.11 11.99
CA GLU A 126 19.45 9.73 13.34
C GLU A 126 18.71 8.47 13.82
N ARG A 127 17.42 8.37 13.51
CA ARG A 127 16.59 7.20 13.84
C ARG A 127 16.98 5.99 12.99
N MET A 128 17.27 6.20 11.70
CA MET A 128 17.82 5.15 10.83
C MET A 128 19.19 4.66 11.31
N ALA A 129 20.07 5.57 11.77
CA ALA A 129 21.36 5.22 12.36
C ALA A 129 21.20 4.39 13.64
N LEU A 130 20.25 4.72 14.52
CA LEU A 130 19.95 3.92 15.71
C LEU A 130 19.46 2.50 15.32
N ILE A 131 18.51 2.40 14.39
CA ILE A 131 17.98 1.12 13.89
C ILE A 131 19.09 0.26 13.28
N ALA A 132 19.99 0.85 12.48
CA ALA A 132 21.13 0.16 11.88
C ALA A 132 22.13 -0.31 12.95
N SER A 133 22.45 0.53 13.94
CA SER A 133 23.33 0.20 15.06
C SER A 133 22.79 -0.98 15.86
N ASP A 134 21.51 -0.94 16.27
CA ASP A 134 20.88 -1.99 17.06
C ASP A 134 20.69 -3.30 16.28
N THR A 135 20.38 -3.22 14.98
CA THR A 135 20.27 -4.39 14.09
C THR A 135 21.60 -5.14 13.99
N LEU A 136 22.70 -4.42 13.69
CA LEU A 136 24.04 -5.01 13.59
C LEU A 136 24.52 -5.53 14.96
N ARG A 137 24.28 -4.76 16.03
CA ARG A 137 24.61 -5.13 17.41
C ARG A 137 23.93 -6.42 17.83
N GLY A 138 22.63 -6.57 17.52
CA GLY A 138 21.86 -7.79 17.75
C GLY A 138 22.39 -8.99 16.96
N TYR A 139 22.64 -8.80 15.66
CA TYR A 139 23.17 -9.83 14.76
C TYR A 139 24.54 -10.38 15.19
N TYR A 140 25.52 -9.51 15.45
CA TYR A 140 26.85 -9.97 15.88
C TYR A 140 26.84 -10.52 17.32
N ALA A 141 26.00 -9.97 18.21
CA ALA A 141 25.84 -10.51 19.57
C ALA A 141 25.13 -11.88 19.60
N ALA A 142 24.30 -12.19 18.60
CA ALA A 142 23.76 -13.54 18.41
C ALA A 142 24.85 -14.53 17.96
N GLN A 143 25.71 -14.14 17.00
CA GLN A 143 26.83 -14.98 16.54
C GLN A 143 27.84 -15.28 17.64
N LEU A 144 28.10 -14.32 18.55
CA LEU A 144 28.96 -14.53 19.73
C LEU A 144 28.42 -15.56 20.75
N ARG A 145 27.18 -16.06 20.60
CA ARG A 145 26.62 -17.16 21.42
C ARG A 145 26.89 -18.54 20.85
N CYS A 146 27.37 -18.63 19.60
CA CYS A 146 27.76 -19.88 18.97
C CYS A 146 29.14 -20.35 19.47
N GLN A 147 29.43 -21.65 19.35
CA GLN A 147 30.75 -22.20 19.69
C GLN A 147 31.75 -21.87 18.58
N LEU A 148 32.43 -20.73 18.69
CA LEU A 148 33.35 -20.20 17.68
C LEU A 148 34.84 -20.34 18.06
N PRO A 149 35.74 -20.47 17.07
CA PRO A 149 37.18 -20.33 17.27
C PRO A 149 37.58 -18.98 17.90
N LYS A 150 38.63 -18.96 18.71
CA LYS A 150 39.10 -17.76 19.43
C LYS A 150 39.38 -16.55 18.53
N GLY A 151 39.83 -16.78 17.29
CA GLY A 151 40.06 -15.71 16.31
C GLY A 151 38.77 -15.04 15.85
N GLU A 152 37.70 -15.80 15.60
CA GLU A 152 36.40 -15.28 15.17
C GLU A 152 35.70 -14.51 16.31
N ILE A 153 35.83 -14.99 17.56
CA ILE A 153 35.34 -14.27 18.75
C ILE A 153 35.98 -12.88 18.83
N LEU A 154 37.28 -12.74 18.55
CA LEU A 154 37.97 -11.45 18.54
C LEU A 154 37.44 -10.53 17.42
N ILE A 155 37.25 -11.06 16.22
CA ILE A 155 36.72 -10.32 15.06
C ILE A 155 35.29 -9.83 15.33
N LEU A 156 34.41 -10.70 15.83
CA LEU A 156 33.03 -10.32 16.16
C LEU A 156 32.97 -9.33 17.33
N THR A 157 33.83 -9.49 18.35
CA THR A 157 33.93 -8.52 19.46
C THR A 157 34.38 -7.14 18.96
N ALA A 158 35.26 -7.07 17.95
CA ALA A 158 35.63 -5.82 17.29
C ALA A 158 34.43 -5.24 16.53
N ARG A 159 33.73 -6.03 15.70
CA ARG A 159 32.53 -5.59 14.96
C ARG A 159 31.43 -5.05 15.89
N VAL A 160 31.17 -5.67 17.03
CA VAL A 160 30.20 -5.17 18.05
C VAL A 160 30.61 -3.80 18.63
N ARG A 161 31.92 -3.49 18.72
CA ARG A 161 32.38 -2.15 19.14
C ARG A 161 32.20 -1.13 18.01
N GLU A 162 32.37 -1.54 16.76
CA GLU A 162 32.13 -0.70 15.59
C GLU A 162 30.66 -0.31 15.45
N THR A 163 29.70 -1.17 15.79
CA THR A 163 28.26 -0.80 15.74
C THR A 163 27.90 0.33 16.68
N CYS A 164 28.62 0.48 17.79
CA CYS A 164 28.50 1.59 18.74
C CYS A 164 29.19 2.88 18.27
N THR A 165 29.83 2.90 17.10
CA THR A 165 30.58 4.04 16.56
C THR A 165 29.79 4.73 15.45
N MET A 166 29.25 5.93 15.70
CA MET A 166 28.39 6.65 14.75
C MET A 166 29.00 6.80 13.35
N ALA A 167 30.31 7.05 13.24
CA ALA A 167 31.00 7.15 11.95
C ALA A 167 30.92 5.85 11.12
N ARG A 168 31.04 4.68 11.77
CA ARG A 168 30.92 3.36 11.11
C ARG A 168 29.51 3.11 10.61
N ILE A 169 28.51 3.46 11.42
CA ILE A 169 27.10 3.34 11.05
C ILE A 169 26.74 4.28 9.89
N GLN A 170 27.23 5.53 9.90
CA GLN A 170 27.00 6.47 8.80
C GLN A 170 27.72 6.07 7.51
N GLY A 171 28.93 5.50 7.60
CA GLY A 171 29.59 4.89 6.44
C GLY A 171 28.82 3.69 5.87
N ALA A 172 28.30 2.82 6.75
CA ALA A 172 27.49 1.66 6.35
C ALA A 172 26.17 2.08 5.69
N LEU A 173 25.47 3.05 6.26
CA LEU A 173 24.29 3.67 5.63
C LEU A 173 24.67 4.38 4.33
N GLY A 174 25.85 4.99 4.23
CA GLY A 174 26.38 5.60 3.01
C GLY A 174 26.45 4.62 1.84
N PHE A 175 26.97 3.41 2.07
CA PHE A 175 26.93 2.33 1.08
C PHE A 175 25.50 1.83 0.83
N LEU A 176 24.69 1.67 1.90
CA LEU A 176 23.33 1.14 1.81
C LEU A 176 22.40 2.03 0.96
N LYS A 177 22.62 3.36 0.95
CA LYS A 177 21.88 4.31 0.09
C LYS A 177 21.97 3.99 -1.40
N GLY A 178 23.06 3.36 -1.85
CA GLY A 178 23.27 2.94 -3.24
C GLY A 178 23.02 1.45 -3.50
N TRP A 179 22.51 0.70 -2.51
CA TRP A 179 22.36 -0.75 -2.61
C TRP A 179 21.11 -1.14 -3.41
N PRO A 180 21.15 -2.21 -4.25
CA PRO A 180 19.97 -2.73 -4.93
C PRO A 180 18.82 -3.04 -3.96
N GLY A 181 17.60 -2.58 -4.29
CA GLY A 181 16.42 -2.70 -3.41
C GLY A 181 16.35 -1.67 -2.28
N PHE A 182 17.39 -0.84 -2.09
CA PHE A 182 17.37 0.31 -1.17
C PHE A 182 17.38 1.62 -1.94
N TYR A 183 18.25 1.82 -2.93
CA TYR A 183 18.18 3.00 -3.81
C TYR A 183 16.82 3.02 -4.53
N THR A 184 16.16 4.18 -4.60
CA THR A 184 14.87 4.34 -5.31
C THR A 184 14.71 5.76 -5.85
N GLU A 185 14.55 5.88 -7.17
CA GLU A 185 14.44 7.12 -7.93
C GLU A 185 13.10 7.83 -7.73
N ALA A 186 13.02 9.11 -8.16
CA ALA A 186 11.80 9.90 -8.09
C ALA A 186 10.60 9.25 -8.81
N HIS A 187 10.85 8.60 -9.95
CA HIS A 187 9.82 8.10 -10.85
C HIS A 187 9.24 6.73 -10.43
N GLU A 188 9.88 6.05 -9.47
CA GLU A 188 9.40 4.77 -8.93
C GLU A 188 8.36 4.95 -7.80
N TRP A 189 8.38 6.09 -7.10
CA TRP A 189 7.45 6.38 -6.00
C TRP A 189 6.05 6.74 -6.51
N ASP A 190 5.02 6.10 -5.97
CA ASP A 190 3.61 6.28 -6.37
C ASP A 190 3.39 6.10 -7.90
N ALA A 191 4.22 5.28 -8.57
CA ALA A 191 4.36 5.22 -10.02
C ALA A 191 3.13 4.73 -10.80
N ASP A 192 2.27 3.89 -10.21
CA ASP A 192 1.00 3.49 -10.83
C ASP A 192 -0.17 4.34 -10.30
N PRO A 193 -0.72 5.27 -11.10
CA PRO A 193 -1.83 6.12 -10.68
C PRO A 193 -3.16 5.37 -10.47
N TRP A 194 -3.28 4.13 -10.94
CA TRP A 194 -4.50 3.31 -10.80
C TRP A 194 -4.51 2.45 -9.55
N LEU A 195 -3.38 2.27 -8.87
CA LEU A 195 -3.36 1.68 -7.53
C LEU A 195 -3.93 2.69 -6.54
N LEU A 196 -4.95 2.28 -5.80
CA LEU A 196 -5.48 3.01 -4.65
C LEU A 196 -5.06 2.26 -3.38
N ASN A 197 -4.18 2.88 -2.60
CA ASN A 197 -3.66 2.30 -1.37
C ASN A 197 -4.63 2.58 -0.21
N LEU A 198 -5.11 1.54 0.46
CA LEU A 198 -6.16 1.60 1.49
C LEU A 198 -5.59 1.16 2.85
N LYS A 199 -6.39 0.99 3.90
CA LYS A 199 -5.89 0.54 5.22
C LYS A 199 -5.65 -0.97 5.37
N ASN A 200 -6.14 -1.78 4.44
CA ASN A 200 -6.11 -3.24 4.52
C ASN A 200 -5.55 -3.91 3.24
N GLY A 201 -5.13 -3.13 2.24
CA GLY A 201 -4.60 -3.63 0.98
C GLY A 201 -4.53 -2.56 -0.11
N THR A 202 -4.09 -2.98 -1.29
CA THR A 202 -4.04 -2.15 -2.50
C THR A 202 -5.16 -2.58 -3.46
N LEU A 203 -5.91 -1.61 -4.00
CA LEU A 203 -6.96 -1.83 -5.00
C LEU A 203 -6.50 -1.33 -6.38
N ASP A 204 -6.44 -2.20 -7.39
CA ASP A 204 -6.27 -1.76 -8.79
C ASP A 204 -7.63 -1.29 -9.36
N LEU A 205 -7.73 0.01 -9.62
CA LEU A 205 -8.94 0.65 -10.13
C LEU A 205 -9.27 0.29 -11.60
N ARG A 206 -8.35 -0.31 -12.37
CA ARG A 206 -8.61 -0.81 -13.73
C ARG A 206 -9.47 -2.07 -13.71
N ALA A 207 -9.13 -2.99 -12.81
CA ALA A 207 -9.72 -4.32 -12.73
C ALA A 207 -10.76 -4.47 -11.61
N GLY A 208 -10.78 -3.54 -10.64
CA GLY A 208 -11.48 -3.72 -9.37
C GLY A 208 -10.83 -4.79 -8.48
N ALA A 209 -9.56 -5.13 -8.74
CA ALA A 209 -8.86 -6.21 -8.08
C ALA A 209 -8.21 -5.72 -6.78
N PHE A 210 -8.67 -6.25 -5.65
CA PHE A 210 -8.12 -5.96 -4.33
C PHE A 210 -7.13 -7.05 -3.90
N ARG A 211 -5.99 -6.66 -3.33
CA ARG A 211 -4.96 -7.56 -2.81
C ARG A 211 -4.30 -7.00 -1.55
N ALA A 212 -3.56 -7.85 -0.84
CA ALA A 212 -2.63 -7.39 0.18
C ALA A 212 -1.61 -6.39 -0.39
N HIS A 213 -1.10 -5.50 0.47
CA HIS A 213 -0.08 -4.54 0.09
C HIS A 213 1.22 -5.22 -0.34
N ASP A 214 1.88 -4.67 -1.35
CA ASP A 214 3.26 -5.02 -1.70
C ASP A 214 4.17 -3.82 -1.37
N PRO A 215 5.27 -3.97 -0.61
CA PRO A 215 6.25 -2.90 -0.43
C PRO A 215 6.81 -2.35 -1.76
N ASN A 216 6.77 -3.14 -2.83
CA ASN A 216 7.22 -2.75 -4.16
C ASN A 216 6.16 -1.93 -4.95
N ASP A 217 4.96 -1.73 -4.41
CA ASP A 217 3.98 -0.75 -4.93
C ASP A 217 4.50 0.70 -4.78
N LEU A 218 5.47 0.92 -3.87
CA LEU A 218 6.12 2.21 -3.59
C LEU A 218 5.15 3.38 -3.32
N CYS A 219 3.94 3.08 -2.84
CA CYS A 219 2.98 4.10 -2.45
C CYS A 219 3.47 4.87 -1.21
N THR A 220 3.60 6.20 -1.33
CA THR A 220 3.87 7.12 -0.20
C THR A 220 2.59 7.76 0.34
N LYS A 221 1.47 7.52 -0.36
CA LYS A 221 0.10 7.94 -0.03
C LYS A 221 -0.77 6.75 0.41
N GLN A 222 -1.77 7.02 1.25
CA GLN A 222 -2.78 6.06 1.69
C GLN A 222 -4.12 6.73 2.00
N ALA A 223 -5.23 6.07 1.67
CA ALA A 223 -6.56 6.48 2.10
C ALA A 223 -6.87 5.96 3.51
N ASN A 224 -7.65 6.74 4.27
CA ASN A 224 -7.90 6.52 5.70
C ASN A 224 -9.00 5.46 5.98
N VAL A 225 -9.23 4.54 5.04
CA VAL A 225 -10.40 3.65 4.96
C VAL A 225 -9.98 2.24 4.52
N ALA A 226 -10.67 1.22 5.03
CA ALA A 226 -10.49 -0.18 4.60
C ALA A 226 -11.43 -0.51 3.43
N TYR A 227 -11.00 -1.38 2.51
CA TYR A 227 -11.85 -1.90 1.45
C TYR A 227 -12.80 -2.96 1.99
N GLU A 228 -14.11 -2.76 1.78
CA GLU A 228 -15.17 -3.71 2.09
C GLU A 228 -16.09 -3.85 0.87
N PRO A 229 -16.02 -4.96 0.11
CA PRO A 229 -16.88 -5.20 -1.05
C PRO A 229 -18.36 -5.17 -0.67
N GLY A 230 -19.12 -4.26 -1.28
CA GLY A 230 -20.56 -4.13 -1.04
C GLY A 230 -20.95 -3.37 0.24
N ALA A 231 -20.02 -2.65 0.89
CA ALA A 231 -20.34 -1.80 2.03
C ALA A 231 -21.46 -0.79 1.72
N ALA A 232 -22.51 -0.80 2.55
CA ALA A 232 -23.63 0.14 2.45
C ALA A 232 -23.30 1.46 3.16
N CYS A 233 -23.72 2.59 2.61
CA CYS A 233 -23.40 3.92 3.14
C CYS A 233 -24.66 4.78 3.41
N PRO A 234 -25.67 4.28 4.16
CA PRO A 234 -27.00 4.90 4.26
C PRO A 234 -26.98 6.35 4.80
N ARG A 235 -26.01 6.70 5.66
CA ARG A 235 -25.83 8.08 6.13
C ARG A 235 -25.30 9.03 5.05
N TRP A 236 -24.52 8.52 4.11
CA TRP A 236 -24.01 9.26 2.95
C TRP A 236 -25.06 9.35 1.85
N GLU A 237 -25.76 8.24 1.56
CA GLU A 237 -26.89 8.18 0.64
C GLU A 237 -27.99 9.18 1.01
N ALA A 238 -28.43 9.19 2.28
CA ALA A 238 -29.44 10.13 2.77
C ALA A 238 -28.95 11.59 2.79
N HIS A 239 -27.65 11.83 2.99
CA HIS A 239 -27.05 13.16 2.88
C HIS A 239 -27.05 13.66 1.42
N LEU A 240 -26.67 12.81 0.47
CA LEU A 240 -26.73 13.14 -0.96
C LEU A 240 -28.18 13.32 -1.43
N GLU A 241 -29.12 12.48 -1.03
CA GLU A 241 -30.54 12.64 -1.39
C GLU A 241 -31.15 13.93 -0.84
N ARG A 242 -30.82 14.29 0.41
CA ARG A 242 -31.29 15.54 1.05
C ARG A 242 -30.82 16.81 0.33
N PHE A 243 -29.58 16.84 -0.16
CA PHE A 243 -28.97 18.05 -0.74
C PHE A 243 -28.90 18.06 -2.27
N LEU A 244 -29.01 16.89 -2.92
CA LEU A 244 -29.03 16.71 -4.37
C LEU A 244 -30.26 15.86 -4.75
N PRO A 245 -31.48 16.44 -4.75
CA PRO A 245 -32.72 15.67 -4.92
C PRO A 245 -32.85 15.01 -6.30
N SER A 246 -32.20 15.54 -7.34
CA SER A 246 -32.15 14.92 -8.67
C SER A 246 -31.24 13.68 -8.68
N PRO A 247 -31.75 12.47 -9.05
CA PRO A 247 -30.94 11.26 -9.14
C PRO A 247 -29.78 11.37 -10.13
N ASP A 248 -29.94 12.12 -11.22
CA ASP A 248 -28.89 12.27 -12.25
C ASP A 248 -27.76 13.20 -11.78
N VAL A 249 -28.08 14.20 -10.95
CA VAL A 249 -27.05 15.02 -10.28
C VAL A 249 -26.29 14.17 -9.25
N ARG A 250 -26.96 13.30 -8.49
CA ARG A 250 -26.28 12.33 -7.60
C ARG A 250 -25.35 11.40 -8.38
N ARG A 251 -25.83 10.85 -9.51
CA ARG A 251 -25.06 10.00 -10.42
C ARG A 251 -23.82 10.72 -10.98
N GLN A 252 -23.97 11.98 -11.39
CA GLN A 252 -22.85 12.76 -11.93
C GLN A 252 -21.81 13.10 -10.85
N VAL A 253 -22.23 13.49 -9.65
CA VAL A 253 -21.32 13.70 -8.51
C VAL A 253 -20.58 12.40 -8.15
N GLN A 254 -21.28 11.26 -8.12
CA GLN A 254 -20.64 9.95 -7.90
C GLN A 254 -19.62 9.60 -8.99
N ARG A 255 -19.92 9.88 -10.27
CA ARG A 255 -18.98 9.70 -11.39
C ARG A 255 -17.74 10.59 -11.24
N SER A 256 -17.91 11.88 -10.96
CA SER A 256 -16.77 12.80 -10.77
C SER A 256 -15.88 12.39 -9.60
N LEU A 257 -16.46 12.00 -8.46
CA LEU A 257 -15.71 11.51 -7.31
C LEU A 257 -15.00 10.17 -7.61
N GLY A 258 -15.61 9.29 -8.41
CA GLY A 258 -15.01 8.04 -8.85
C GLY A 258 -13.81 8.24 -9.80
N VAL A 259 -13.92 9.17 -10.76
CA VAL A 259 -12.79 9.56 -11.63
C VAL A 259 -11.63 10.10 -10.79
N ALA A 260 -11.91 10.93 -9.79
CA ALA A 260 -10.91 11.49 -8.88
C ALA A 260 -10.33 10.50 -7.83
N LEU A 261 -10.64 9.19 -7.93
CA LEU A 261 -9.88 8.14 -7.25
C LEU A 261 -8.62 7.73 -8.02
N VAL A 262 -8.56 7.99 -9.34
CA VAL A 262 -7.41 7.67 -10.19
C VAL A 262 -6.41 8.82 -10.13
N GLY A 263 -5.13 8.53 -9.93
CA GLY A 263 -4.04 9.51 -9.85
C GLY A 263 -3.55 10.04 -11.20
N ALA A 264 -4.38 9.97 -12.24
CA ALA A 264 -4.06 10.35 -13.61
C ALA A 264 -5.11 11.34 -14.15
N VAL A 265 -4.68 12.24 -15.04
CA VAL A 265 -5.60 13.18 -15.70
C VAL A 265 -6.41 12.43 -16.75
N LEU A 266 -7.60 11.96 -16.37
CA LEU A 266 -8.56 11.31 -17.26
C LEU A 266 -9.55 12.31 -17.90
N GLU A 267 -9.85 13.41 -17.21
CA GLU A 267 -10.77 14.47 -17.64
C GLU A 267 -10.22 15.84 -17.21
N GLU A 268 -10.02 16.76 -18.14
CA GLU A 268 -9.61 18.15 -17.84
C GLU A 268 -10.83 18.98 -17.38
N LYS A 269 -11.22 18.84 -16.10
CA LYS A 269 -12.42 19.48 -15.54
C LYS A 269 -12.21 20.11 -14.17
N LEU A 270 -13.11 21.05 -13.83
CA LEU A 270 -13.25 21.64 -12.50
C LEU A 270 -14.73 21.62 -12.09
N ASP A 271 -15.08 20.78 -11.12
CA ASP A 271 -16.47 20.62 -10.66
C ASP A 271 -16.88 21.75 -9.68
N LEU A 272 -17.69 22.71 -10.15
CA LEU A 272 -18.10 23.88 -9.36
C LEU A 272 -19.40 23.65 -8.56
N TRP A 273 -19.26 23.34 -7.28
CA TRP A 273 -20.39 23.12 -6.37
C TRP A 273 -21.00 24.46 -5.88
N HIS A 274 -21.89 25.08 -6.67
CA HIS A 274 -22.55 26.35 -6.31
C HIS A 274 -23.72 26.19 -5.32
N GLY A 275 -24.40 27.29 -4.94
CA GLY A 275 -25.61 27.31 -4.09
C GLY A 275 -25.46 28.00 -2.73
N THR A 276 -26.57 28.54 -2.22
CA THR A 276 -26.73 29.65 -1.23
C THR A 276 -26.33 29.40 0.23
N GLY A 277 -25.23 28.67 0.48
CA GLY A 277 -24.85 28.23 1.85
C GLY A 277 -25.75 27.09 2.35
N ALA A 278 -25.46 26.53 3.54
CA ALA A 278 -26.17 25.41 4.20
C ALA A 278 -26.42 24.09 3.41
N ASN A 279 -26.17 24.06 2.11
CA ASN A 279 -26.49 22.99 1.15
C ASN A 279 -25.49 21.81 1.20
N GLY A 280 -25.12 21.33 2.39
CA GLY A 280 -24.32 20.11 2.60
C GLY A 280 -22.85 20.10 2.12
N LYS A 281 -22.44 21.04 1.26
CA LYS A 281 -21.13 21.05 0.57
C LYS A 281 -19.92 20.85 1.49
N SER A 282 -19.80 21.66 2.54
CA SER A 282 -18.69 21.58 3.51
C SER A 282 -18.70 20.27 4.33
N THR A 283 -19.86 19.61 4.46
CA THR A 283 -19.98 18.27 5.05
C THR A 283 -19.48 17.21 4.07
N SER A 284 -19.84 17.31 2.78
CA SER A 284 -19.32 16.43 1.73
C SER A 284 -17.80 16.55 1.59
N GLN A 285 -17.27 17.76 1.57
CA GLN A 285 -15.83 18.05 1.58
C GLN A 285 -15.13 17.41 2.78
N LYS A 286 -15.65 17.62 4.00
CA LYS A 286 -15.07 17.02 5.22
C LYS A 286 -15.10 15.49 5.21
N ALA A 287 -16.17 14.88 4.71
CA ALA A 287 -16.24 13.42 4.56
C ALA A 287 -15.19 12.91 3.56
N LEU A 288 -15.07 13.56 2.40
CA LEU A 288 -14.13 13.15 1.35
C LEU A 288 -12.67 13.32 1.78
N LEU A 289 -12.31 14.45 2.41
CA LEU A 289 -11.00 14.65 3.02
C LEU A 289 -10.69 13.56 4.07
N ALA A 290 -11.64 13.28 4.96
CA ALA A 290 -11.46 12.31 6.04
C ALA A 290 -11.36 10.85 5.56
N ILE A 291 -11.93 10.52 4.39
CA ILE A 291 -11.88 9.18 3.79
C ILE A 291 -10.63 9.01 2.91
N LEU A 292 -10.35 9.99 2.04
CA LEU A 292 -9.25 9.91 1.07
C LEU A 292 -7.86 10.09 1.67
N GLY A 293 -7.75 10.62 2.91
CA GLY A 293 -6.49 10.69 3.63
C GLY A 293 -5.43 11.48 2.86
N ASP A 294 -4.25 10.88 2.64
CA ASP A 294 -3.13 11.54 1.97
C ASP A 294 -3.40 11.92 0.51
N TYR A 295 -4.44 11.32 -0.10
CA TYR A 295 -4.86 11.60 -1.47
C TYR A 295 -5.78 12.83 -1.59
N ALA A 296 -6.17 13.50 -0.50
CA ALA A 296 -7.00 14.70 -0.59
C ALA A 296 -6.47 15.89 0.22
N GLY A 297 -6.54 17.08 -0.39
CA GLY A 297 -6.04 18.32 0.18
C GLY A 297 -7.00 19.51 0.06
N VAL A 298 -6.58 20.64 0.63
CA VAL A 298 -7.25 21.94 0.49
C VAL A 298 -6.23 22.95 -0.02
N CYS A 299 -6.58 23.73 -1.04
CA CYS A 299 -5.74 24.80 -1.60
C CYS A 299 -6.31 26.19 -1.32
N ALA A 300 -5.46 27.22 -1.39
CA ALA A 300 -5.92 28.61 -1.30
C ALA A 300 -6.78 28.99 -2.52
N PRO A 301 -7.91 29.72 -2.37
CA PRO A 301 -8.77 30.11 -3.50
C PRO A 301 -8.05 30.92 -4.58
N ASN A 302 -7.00 31.65 -4.21
CA ASN A 302 -6.17 32.40 -5.13
C ASN A 302 -5.55 31.53 -6.23
N LEU A 303 -5.28 30.24 -5.96
CA LEU A 303 -4.71 29.26 -6.91
C LEU A 303 -5.53 29.16 -8.21
N LEU A 304 -6.85 29.34 -8.15
CA LEU A 304 -7.75 29.24 -9.31
C LEU A 304 -8.07 30.59 -9.97
N MET A 305 -7.65 31.71 -9.36
CA MET A 305 -7.81 33.05 -9.94
C MET A 305 -6.66 33.37 -10.92
N ALA A 306 -6.87 34.28 -11.88
CA ALA A 306 -5.80 34.77 -12.74
C ALA A 306 -4.99 35.89 -12.06
N SER A 307 -3.65 35.79 -12.02
CA SER A 307 -2.75 36.88 -11.61
C SER A 307 -1.92 37.41 -12.78
N ARG A 308 -1.60 38.72 -12.74
CA ARG A 308 -0.70 39.37 -13.72
C ARG A 308 0.79 39.15 -13.45
N HIS A 309 1.13 38.46 -12.36
CA HIS A 309 2.48 38.08 -11.99
C HIS A 309 2.60 36.55 -12.02
N GLU A 310 3.78 36.05 -12.38
CA GLU A 310 4.13 34.63 -12.26
C GLU A 310 3.94 34.15 -10.82
N ARG A 311 3.48 32.91 -10.68
CA ARG A 311 3.22 32.28 -9.39
C ARG A 311 4.40 31.41 -8.98
N HIS A 312 4.66 31.36 -7.68
CA HIS A 312 5.73 30.54 -7.16
C HIS A 312 5.41 29.05 -7.43
N PRO A 313 6.32 28.28 -8.08
CA PRO A 313 6.10 26.87 -8.39
C PRO A 313 5.77 25.99 -7.18
N THR A 314 6.12 26.45 -5.97
CA THR A 314 5.81 25.80 -4.69
C THR A 314 4.32 25.50 -4.52
N GLU A 315 3.41 26.43 -4.87
CA GLU A 315 1.96 26.23 -4.69
C GLU A 315 1.41 25.07 -5.54
N LEU A 316 2.08 24.73 -6.64
CA LEU A 316 1.76 23.57 -7.48
C LEU A 316 2.47 22.29 -6.98
N ALA A 317 3.68 22.42 -6.44
CA ALA A 317 4.41 21.31 -5.83
C ALA A 317 3.71 20.76 -4.58
N ASP A 318 3.04 21.62 -3.79
CA ASP A 318 2.24 21.23 -2.62
C ASP A 318 1.02 20.37 -2.97
N LEU A 319 0.63 20.31 -4.25
CA LEU A 319 -0.47 19.47 -4.74
C LEU A 319 -0.03 18.04 -5.11
N ALA A 320 1.28 17.74 -5.08
CA ALA A 320 1.84 16.50 -5.59
C ALA A 320 1.27 15.26 -4.88
N GLY A 321 0.69 14.36 -5.69
CA GLY A 321 0.07 13.11 -5.23
C GLY A 321 -1.26 13.27 -4.48
N TYR A 322 -1.88 14.46 -4.47
CA TYR A 322 -3.33 14.53 -4.25
C TYR A 322 -4.07 14.08 -5.52
N ARG A 323 -5.22 13.43 -5.34
CA ARG A 323 -6.18 13.06 -6.38
C ARG A 323 -7.47 13.90 -6.32
N VAL A 324 -7.76 14.47 -5.14
CA VAL A 324 -8.81 15.49 -4.94
C VAL A 324 -8.23 16.69 -4.21
N VAL A 325 -8.51 17.90 -4.69
CA VAL A 325 -8.16 19.15 -3.99
C VAL A 325 -9.40 20.04 -3.92
N PHE A 326 -9.69 20.57 -2.74
CA PHE A 326 -10.80 21.49 -2.52
C PHE A 326 -10.32 22.94 -2.38
N SER A 327 -11.02 23.86 -3.03
CA SER A 327 -10.93 25.31 -2.79
C SER A 327 -12.23 25.78 -2.13
N THR A 328 -12.14 26.69 -1.16
CA THR A 328 -13.29 27.20 -0.38
C THR A 328 -13.28 28.71 -0.24
#